data_AF-A0A2V5VI07-F1
#
_entry.id   AF-A0A2V5VI07-F1
#
_cell.length_a   1.000
_cell.length_b   1.000
_cell.length_c   1.000
_cell.angle_alpha   90.00
_cell.angle_beta   90.00
_cell.angle_gamma   90.00
#
_symmetry.space_group_name_H-M   'P 1'
#
loop_
_entity.id
_entity.type
_entity.pdbx_description
1 polymer ?
#
loop_
_entity_poly.entity_id
_entity_poly.type
_entity_poly.pdbx_seq_one_letter_code
_entity_poly.pdbx_strand_id
1 'polypeptide(L)'
;MEGGALRRVAKALRRHAGPQARRTRPLHLLFQKPHRKRPAHFPSVAVGFQSIIIFLTLCTRHRKPLLANNEAARLIIEPWRAANFWRVGRYVIMPNYIHLFCAPNTVPAQPLKS
;
A
#
# COMPACT_ATOMS: atom_id res chain seq x y z
N MET A 1 51.43 -36.85 -47.13
CA MET A 1 52.11 -36.33 -45.92
C MET A 1 51.05 -35.70 -45.05
N GLU A 2 50.99 -36.15 -43.80
CA GLU A 2 50.20 -35.66 -42.64
C GLU A 2 48.67 -35.52 -42.84
N GLY A 3 47.80 -36.12 -42.04
CA GLY A 3 47.94 -36.62 -40.68
C GLY A 3 46.90 -35.92 -39.81
N GLY A 4 45.93 -36.68 -39.28
CA GLY A 4 45.11 -36.21 -38.16
C GLY A 4 43.70 -35.74 -38.50
N ALA A 5 42.90 -36.62 -39.11
CA ALA A 5 41.46 -36.47 -39.04
C ALA A 5 40.81 -37.83 -38.84
N LEU A 6 39.88 -37.84 -37.89
CA LEU A 6 38.68 -38.67 -37.85
C LEU A 6 38.66 -39.80 -36.81
N ARG A 7 37.98 -39.43 -35.71
CA ARG A 7 36.84 -40.16 -35.12
C ARG A 7 37.27 -41.42 -34.37
N ARG A 8 36.90 -41.54 -33.09
CA ARG A 8 35.70 -42.23 -32.59
C ARG A 8 36.04 -42.46 -31.09
N VAL A 9 35.24 -42.26 -30.05
CA VAL A 9 33.79 -42.19 -29.85
C VAL A 9 33.55 -41.39 -28.57
N ALA A 10 32.40 -40.71 -28.55
CA ALA A 10 31.75 -40.14 -27.39
C ALA A 10 31.70 -41.05 -26.14
N LYS A 11 31.43 -40.37 -25.01
CA LYS A 11 30.53 -40.82 -23.93
C LYS A 11 31.16 -41.69 -22.83
N ALA A 12 31.53 -41.06 -21.73
CA ALA A 12 31.09 -41.49 -20.40
C ALA A 12 31.36 -40.42 -19.32
N LEU A 13 30.26 -39.88 -18.78
CA LEU A 13 30.03 -39.65 -17.34
C LEU A 13 30.96 -38.64 -16.66
N ARG A 14 30.56 -37.37 -16.54
CA ARG A 14 29.74 -36.84 -15.42
C ARG A 14 30.28 -37.23 -14.04
N ARG A 15 30.40 -36.21 -13.18
CA ARG A 15 30.64 -36.18 -11.71
C ARG A 15 32.09 -35.79 -11.40
N HIS A 16 32.46 -34.66 -10.81
CA HIS A 16 31.78 -33.65 -9.99
C HIS A 16 32.46 -32.29 -10.26
N ALA A 17 31.80 -31.34 -10.94
CA ALA A 17 31.09 -30.22 -10.32
C ALA A 17 31.92 -29.50 -9.24
N GLY A 18 32.56 -28.40 -9.66
CA GLY A 18 33.44 -27.54 -8.86
C GLY A 18 32.76 -26.84 -7.68
N PRO A 19 33.53 -26.03 -6.93
CA PRO A 19 33.08 -25.48 -5.65
C PRO A 19 31.83 -24.66 -5.89
N GLN A 20 30.77 -25.10 -5.20
CA GLN A 20 29.45 -24.51 -5.22
C GLN A 20 29.58 -23.10 -4.63
N ALA A 21 29.86 -22.12 -5.47
CA ALA A 21 29.68 -20.71 -5.14
C ALA A 21 28.22 -20.58 -4.70
N ARG A 22 28.00 -20.52 -3.38
CA ARG A 22 26.73 -20.10 -2.80
C ARG A 22 26.42 -18.79 -3.51
N ARG A 23 25.42 -18.81 -4.40
CA ARG A 23 24.80 -17.61 -4.93
C ARG A 23 24.24 -16.87 -3.73
N THR A 24 25.06 -16.03 -3.11
CA THR A 24 24.63 -15.00 -2.20
C THR A 24 23.67 -14.17 -3.01
N ARG A 25 22.37 -14.32 -2.73
CA ARG A 25 21.38 -13.36 -3.21
C ARG A 25 21.92 -11.99 -2.77
N PRO A 26 22.17 -11.05 -3.69
CA PRO A 26 22.75 -9.78 -3.31
C PRO A 26 21.86 -9.17 -2.23
N LEU A 27 22.46 -8.76 -1.11
CA LEU A 27 21.78 -8.13 0.04
C LEU A 27 20.85 -6.98 -0.39
N HIS A 28 21.11 -6.38 -1.54
CA HIS A 28 20.22 -5.42 -2.19
C HIS A 28 18.75 -5.89 -2.25
N LEU A 29 18.47 -7.15 -2.59
CA LEU A 29 17.08 -7.64 -2.71
C LEU A 29 16.37 -7.73 -1.36
N LEU A 30 17.10 -7.79 -0.25
CA LEU A 30 16.53 -7.79 1.11
C LEU A 30 16.24 -6.38 1.63
N PHE A 31 16.73 -5.34 0.96
CA PHE A 31 16.53 -3.94 1.31
C PHE A 31 15.86 -3.11 0.20
N GLN A 32 15.08 -3.75 -0.68
CA GLN A 32 14.18 -2.98 -1.54
C GLN A 32 13.08 -2.38 -0.69
N LYS A 33 13.32 -1.16 -0.19
CA LYS A 33 12.29 -0.35 0.46
C LYS A 33 11.14 -0.17 -0.55
N PRO A 34 9.88 -0.34 -0.13
CA PRO A 34 8.74 -0.09 -0.99
C PRO A 34 8.89 1.30 -1.61
N HIS A 35 8.87 1.38 -2.95
CA HIS A 35 8.92 2.66 -3.65
C HIS A 35 7.56 3.34 -3.50
N ARG A 36 7.36 4.04 -2.38
CA ARG A 36 6.12 4.80 -2.13
C ARG A 36 6.18 6.10 -2.92
N LYS A 37 5.12 6.36 -3.70
CA LYS A 37 4.93 7.65 -4.40
C LYS A 37 4.71 8.83 -3.43
N ARG A 38 4.41 8.55 -2.16
CA ARG A 38 4.11 9.54 -1.13
C ARG A 38 4.74 9.14 0.21
N PRO A 39 5.09 10.11 1.07
CA PRO A 39 5.52 9.85 2.43
C PRO A 39 4.50 9.00 3.19
N ALA A 40 4.97 8.31 4.25
CA ALA A 40 4.05 7.65 5.17
C ALA A 40 3.08 8.68 5.77
N HIS A 41 1.80 8.36 5.81
CA HIS A 41 0.86 9.15 6.59
C HIS A 41 1.29 9.13 8.05
N PHE A 42 1.29 10.30 8.69
CA PHE A 42 1.54 10.38 10.12
C PHE A 42 0.47 9.57 10.87
N PRO A 43 0.87 8.70 11.81
CA PRO A 43 -0.10 8.01 12.64
C PRO A 43 -0.86 9.02 13.50
N SER A 44 -2.11 8.72 13.82
CA SER A 44 -2.86 9.45 14.84
C SER A 44 -2.22 9.19 16.21
N VAL A 45 -1.49 10.16 16.75
CA VAL A 45 -0.87 10.07 18.08
C VAL A 45 -1.80 10.69 19.11
N ALA A 46 -2.16 9.93 20.15
CA ALA A 46 -2.85 10.46 21.31
C ALA A 46 -1.82 11.04 22.28
N VAL A 47 -1.90 12.35 22.57
CA VAL A 47 -1.01 13.04 23.50
C VAL A 47 -1.85 13.69 24.60
N GLY A 48 -1.72 13.21 25.84
CA GLY A 48 -2.45 13.73 27.00
C GLY A 48 -3.97 13.80 26.77
N PHE A 49 -4.57 14.96 27.04
CA PHE A 49 -6.00 15.25 26.86
C PHE A 49 -6.32 15.96 25.54
N GLN A 50 -5.40 15.92 24.56
CA GLN A 50 -5.61 16.61 23.30
C GLN A 50 -6.54 15.82 22.38
N SER A 51 -7.56 16.50 21.86
CA SER A 51 -8.49 15.90 20.90
C SER A 51 -7.80 15.63 19.56
N ILE A 52 -7.96 14.41 19.04
CA ILE A 52 -7.48 14.05 17.71
C ILE A 52 -8.54 14.48 16.69
N ILE A 53 -8.19 15.45 15.83
CA ILE A 53 -9.03 15.89 14.71
C ILE A 53 -8.24 15.72 13.42
N ILE A 54 -8.78 14.98 12.47
CA ILE A 54 -8.16 14.72 11.17
C ILE A 54 -8.96 15.43 10.09
N PHE A 55 -8.26 16.20 9.24
CA PHE A 55 -8.80 16.72 7.99
C PHE A 55 -8.48 15.74 6.85
N LEU A 56 -9.53 15.21 6.21
CA LEU A 56 -9.41 14.22 5.15
C LEU A 56 -9.97 14.78 3.84
N THR A 57 -9.23 14.55 2.75
CA THR A 57 -9.70 14.79 1.39
C THR A 57 -9.74 13.48 0.61
N LEU A 58 -10.94 13.07 0.18
CA LEU A 58 -11.13 11.89 -0.66
C LEU A 58 -11.50 12.34 -2.06
N CYS A 59 -10.90 11.72 -3.08
CA CYS A 59 -11.23 11.98 -4.48
C CYS A 59 -11.87 10.74 -5.08
N THR A 60 -12.84 10.93 -5.97
CA THR A 60 -13.35 9.83 -6.81
C THR A 60 -12.25 9.31 -7.73
N ARG A 61 -12.43 8.08 -8.21
CA ARG A 61 -11.49 7.48 -9.17
C ARG A 61 -11.37 8.36 -10.41
N HIS A 62 -10.14 8.72 -10.76
CA HIS A 62 -9.83 9.67 -11.85
C HIS A 62 -10.53 11.04 -11.73
N ARG A 63 -10.95 11.45 -10.52
CA ARG A 63 -11.67 12.70 -10.25
C ARG A 63 -12.96 12.86 -11.09
N LYS A 64 -13.63 11.76 -11.42
CA LYS A 64 -14.93 11.79 -12.12
C LYS A 64 -16.01 12.46 -11.23
N PRO A 65 -16.92 13.28 -11.79
CA PRO A 65 -17.92 14.01 -11.03
C PRO A 65 -19.13 13.13 -10.62
N LEU A 66 -18.88 12.07 -9.84
CA LEU A 66 -19.88 11.05 -9.50
C LEU A 66 -20.72 11.36 -8.24
N LEU A 67 -20.37 12.40 -7.49
CA LEU A 67 -20.94 12.69 -6.17
C LEU A 67 -22.01 13.78 -6.18
N ALA A 68 -22.24 14.41 -7.34
CA ALA A 68 -23.22 15.49 -7.51
C ALA A 68 -24.67 14.96 -7.62
N ASN A 69 -25.08 14.08 -6.72
CA ASN A 69 -26.43 13.54 -6.66
C ASN A 69 -26.78 13.10 -5.24
N ASN A 70 -28.08 13.08 -4.94
CA ASN A 70 -28.60 12.77 -3.61
C ASN A 70 -28.32 11.31 -3.20
N GLU A 71 -28.30 10.38 -4.15
CA GLU A 71 -28.05 8.97 -3.88
C GLU A 71 -26.62 8.75 -3.37
N ALA A 72 -25.63 9.34 -4.03
CA ALA A 72 -24.24 9.30 -3.59
C ALA A 72 -24.09 9.92 -2.18
N ALA A 73 -24.71 11.09 -1.95
CA ALA A 73 -24.68 11.72 -0.64
C ALA A 73 -25.28 10.82 0.45
N ARG A 74 -26.43 10.18 0.17
CA ARG A 74 -27.10 9.24 1.08
C ARG A 74 -26.21 8.04 1.41
N LEU A 75 -25.70 7.37 0.38
CA LEU A 75 -24.85 6.17 0.51
C LEU A 75 -23.53 6.46 1.25
N ILE A 76 -23.07 7.71 1.24
CA ILE A 76 -21.89 8.16 1.99
C ILE A 76 -22.26 8.46 3.45
N ILE A 77 -23.33 9.21 3.67
CA ILE A 77 -23.71 9.71 5.00
C ILE A 77 -24.26 8.59 5.90
N GLU A 78 -25.02 7.64 5.36
CA GLU A 78 -25.61 6.54 6.14
C GLU A 78 -24.52 5.72 6.89
N PRO A 79 -23.46 5.21 6.22
CA PRO A 79 -22.36 4.55 6.91
C PRO A 79 -21.65 5.43 7.94
N TRP A 80 -21.46 6.73 7.66
CA TRP A 80 -20.84 7.64 8.61
C TRP A 80 -21.65 7.79 9.90
N ARG A 81 -22.99 7.73 9.81
CA ARG A 81 -23.88 7.77 10.98
C ARG A 81 -23.86 6.46 11.77
N ALA A 82 -23.70 5.32 11.08
CA ALA A 82 -23.64 4.00 11.70
C ALA A 82 -22.24 3.65 12.27
N ALA A 83 -21.20 4.40 11.90
CA ALA A 83 -19.84 4.14 12.32
C ALA A 83 -19.61 4.45 13.81
N ASN A 84 -19.11 3.46 14.55
CA ASN A 84 -18.90 3.59 16.00
C ASN A 84 -17.48 4.04 16.39
N PHE A 85 -16.49 3.83 15.54
CA PHE A 85 -15.08 4.06 15.87
C PHE A 85 -14.60 5.49 15.58
N TRP A 86 -15.10 6.09 14.50
CA TRP A 86 -14.75 7.42 14.06
C TRP A 86 -16.00 8.19 13.72
N ARG A 87 -16.15 9.38 14.32
CA ARG A 87 -17.27 10.27 14.05
C ARG A 87 -16.86 11.31 13.02
N VAL A 88 -17.70 11.49 12.01
CA VAL A 88 -17.55 12.55 11.02
C VAL A 88 -18.24 13.82 11.53
N GLY A 89 -17.50 14.93 11.51
CA GLY A 89 -17.98 16.26 11.85
C GLY A 89 -18.43 17.03 10.61
N ARG A 90 -17.94 18.27 10.47
CA ARG A 90 -18.23 19.09 9.28
C ARG A 90 -17.63 18.46 8.02
N TYR A 91 -18.40 18.46 6.94
CA TYR A 91 -17.98 17.95 5.63
C TYR A 91 -18.56 18.79 4.49
N VAL A 92 -17.93 18.66 3.32
CA VAL A 92 -18.41 19.19 2.04
C VAL A 92 -18.26 18.09 1.00
N ILE A 93 -19.35 17.77 0.30
CA ILE A 93 -19.36 16.85 -0.84
C ILE A 93 -19.39 17.69 -2.11
N MET A 94 -18.28 17.66 -2.85
CA MET A 94 -18.16 18.25 -4.18
C MET A 94 -18.32 17.15 -5.23
N PRO A 95 -18.60 17.47 -6.52
CA PRO A 95 -18.89 16.45 -7.53
C PRO A 95 -17.85 15.32 -7.63
N ASN A 96 -16.57 15.59 -7.40
CA ASN A 96 -15.47 14.65 -7.57
C ASN A 96 -14.57 14.47 -6.34
N TYR A 97 -14.84 15.19 -5.25
CA TYR A 97 -14.09 15.04 -4.01
C TYR A 97 -14.93 15.38 -2.78
N ILE A 98 -14.46 14.94 -1.63
CA ILE A 98 -15.08 15.17 -0.33
C ILE A 98 -14.01 15.72 0.60
N HIS A 99 -14.34 16.80 1.30
CA HIS A 99 -13.59 17.27 2.45
C HIS A 99 -14.36 16.94 3.71
N LEU A 100 -13.69 16.41 4.73
CA LEU A 100 -14.34 16.14 6.02
C LEU A 100 -13.36 16.27 7.18
N PHE A 101 -13.90 16.63 8.33
CA PHE A 101 -13.24 16.45 9.62
C PHE A 101 -13.75 15.19 10.29
N CYS A 102 -12.86 14.40 10.88
CA CYS A 102 -13.25 13.26 11.72
C CYS A 102 -12.39 13.17 12.98
N ALA A 103 -12.97 12.54 14.00
CA ALA A 103 -12.32 12.29 15.28
C ALA A 103 -12.65 10.88 15.78
N PRO A 104 -11.80 10.27 16.61
CA PRO A 104 -12.14 9.03 17.31
C PRO A 104 -13.41 9.20 18.15
N ASN A 105 -14.24 8.17 18.20
CA ASN A 105 -15.49 8.15 18.97
C ASN A 105 -15.40 7.21 20.19
N THR A 106 -14.22 6.65 20.46
CA THR A 106 -13.93 5.76 21.59
C THR A 106 -12.65 6.18 22.31
N VAL A 107 -12.55 5.84 23.59
CA VAL A 107 -11.32 5.98 24.38
C VAL A 107 -10.93 4.59 24.91
N PRO A 108 -9.71 4.08 24.61
CA PRO A 108 -8.68 4.69 23.76
C PRO A 108 -9.12 4.79 22.29
N ALA A 109 -8.52 5.73 21.56
CA ALA A 109 -8.79 5.92 20.14
C ALA A 109 -8.34 4.70 19.34
N GLN A 110 -9.21 4.15 18.50
CA GLN A 110 -8.81 3.09 17.58
C GLN A 110 -7.99 3.69 16.42
N PRO A 111 -6.76 3.20 16.16
CA PRO A 111 -5.92 3.75 15.09
C PRO A 111 -6.56 3.60 13.71
N LEU A 112 -6.31 4.57 12.83
CA LEU A 112 -6.56 4.38 11.41
C LEU A 112 -5.60 3.32 10.87
N LYS A 113 -6.14 2.23 10.32
CA LYS A 113 -5.33 1.21 9.64
C LYS A 113 -4.80 1.82 8.33
N SER A 114 -3.48 1.86 8.16
CA SER A 114 -2.80 2.34 6.96
C SER A 114 -2.65 1.26 5.89
#